data_AF-A0A7C7RWG8-F1
#
_entry.id   AF-A0A7C7RWG8-F1
#
_cell.length_a   1.000
_cell.length_b   1.000
_cell.length_c   1.000
_cell.angle_alpha   90.00
_cell.angle_beta   90.00
_cell.angle_gamma   90.00
#
_symmetry.space_group_name_H-M   'P 1'
#
loop_
_entity.id
_entity.type
_entity.pdbx_description
1 polymer ?
#
loop_
_entity_poly.entity_id
_entity_poly.type
_entity_poly.pdbx_seq_one_letter_code
_entity_poly.pdbx_strand_id
1 'polypeptide(L)'
;AAWAIPTYTVKGWRVPCYLIADGHAEDLGAVLDPALWERYGPGRDPRCAGCMLHSGFEPQSVLDAVNHPWKLLVRPRRPVEVD
;
A
#
# COMPACT_ATOMS: atom_id res chain seq x y z
N ALA A 1 -5.29 -0.71 1.16
CA ALA A 1 -4.73 -1.67 0.20
C ALA A 1 -3.27 -1.36 0.00
N ALA A 2 -2.41 -2.11 0.65
CA ALA A 2 -0.97 -2.04 0.42
C ALA A 2 -0.54 -2.66 -0.93
N TRP A 3 -1.50 -3.26 -1.67
CA TRP A 3 -1.31 -4.05 -2.89
C TRP A 3 -1.90 -3.42 -4.16
N ALA A 4 -2.27 -2.14 -4.13
CA ALA A 4 -3.02 -1.55 -5.24
C ALA A 4 -2.16 -1.28 -6.50
N ILE A 5 -0.83 -1.45 -6.40
CA ILE A 5 0.11 -1.38 -7.52
C ILE A 5 1.04 -2.60 -7.48
N PRO A 6 0.56 -3.81 -7.83
CA PRO A 6 1.42 -4.98 -7.92
C PRO A 6 2.41 -4.81 -9.10
N THR A 7 3.64 -5.29 -8.94
CA THR A 7 4.68 -5.18 -9.98
C THR A 7 5.11 -6.57 -10.44
N TYR A 8 4.95 -6.84 -11.73
CA TYR A 8 5.45 -8.05 -12.37
C TYR A 8 6.79 -7.79 -13.05
N THR A 9 7.72 -8.73 -12.91
CA THR A 9 9.06 -8.66 -13.53
C THR A 9 9.35 -9.96 -14.28
N VAL A 10 10.49 -10.05 -14.96
CA VAL A 10 10.96 -11.31 -15.59
C VAL A 10 11.12 -12.47 -14.60
N LYS A 11 11.16 -12.20 -13.29
CA LYS A 11 11.24 -13.20 -12.22
C LYS A 11 9.89 -13.51 -11.55
N GLY A 12 8.79 -12.90 -12.00
CA GLY A 12 7.46 -13.05 -11.40
C GLY A 12 6.95 -11.78 -10.69
N TRP A 13 5.88 -11.94 -9.90
CA TRP A 13 5.26 -10.90 -9.09
C TRP A 13 6.11 -10.54 -7.88
N ARG A 14 6.49 -9.28 -7.74
CA ARG A 14 7.37 -8.82 -6.66
C ARG A 14 6.63 -8.78 -5.31
N VAL A 15 7.22 -9.36 -4.27
CA VAL A 15 6.66 -9.42 -2.90
C VAL A 15 7.63 -8.82 -1.87
N PRO A 16 7.14 -8.14 -0.80
CA PRO A 16 5.74 -7.76 -0.59
C PRO A 16 5.30 -6.60 -1.49
N CYS A 17 6.21 -5.69 -1.83
CA CYS A 17 5.94 -4.57 -2.72
C CYS A 17 7.15 -4.30 -3.63
N TYR A 18 6.98 -3.45 -4.64
CA TYR A 18 8.03 -3.17 -5.62
C TYR A 18 9.29 -2.53 -5.02
N LEU A 19 9.16 -1.84 -3.88
CA LEU A 19 10.29 -1.24 -3.14
C LEU A 19 11.03 -2.24 -2.27
N ILE A 20 10.34 -2.93 -1.36
CA ILE A 20 10.97 -3.87 -0.42
C ILE A 20 11.51 -5.09 -1.17
N ALA A 21 10.67 -5.70 -2.00
CA ALA A 21 11.07 -6.71 -2.96
C ALA A 21 11.90 -7.88 -2.42
N ASP A 22 11.55 -8.38 -1.24
CA ASP A 22 12.20 -9.53 -0.59
C ASP A 22 12.10 -10.82 -1.43
N GLY A 23 11.20 -10.89 -2.40
CA GLY A 23 11.11 -12.05 -3.29
C GLY A 23 10.22 -11.85 -4.51
N HIS A 24 9.95 -12.97 -5.20
CA HIS A 24 8.99 -13.05 -6.29
C HIS A 24 8.03 -14.23 -6.07
N ALA A 25 6.77 -14.03 -6.44
CA ALA A 25 5.74 -15.05 -6.47
C ALA A 25 5.35 -15.33 -7.93
N GLU A 26 4.93 -16.57 -8.21
CA GLU A 26 4.46 -16.95 -9.54
C GLU A 26 3.02 -16.47 -9.79
N ASP A 27 2.22 -16.39 -8.73
CA ASP A 27 0.80 -16.01 -8.78
C ASP A 27 0.54 -14.63 -8.17
N LEU A 28 -0.38 -13.89 -8.77
CA LEU A 28 -0.79 -12.57 -8.29
C LEU A 28 -1.51 -12.68 -6.95
N GLY A 29 -2.25 -13.76 -6.72
CA GLY A 29 -2.97 -14.03 -5.47
C GLY A 29 -2.04 -14.04 -4.26
N ALA A 30 -0.79 -14.47 -4.40
CA ALA A 30 0.20 -14.40 -3.31
C ALA A 30 0.52 -12.96 -2.90
N VAL A 31 0.49 -12.00 -3.82
CA VAL A 31 0.66 -10.56 -3.51
C VAL A 31 -0.62 -9.99 -2.89
N LEU A 32 -1.78 -10.49 -3.30
CA LEU A 32 -3.09 -10.02 -2.83
C LEU A 32 -3.52 -10.66 -1.50
N ASP A 33 -2.82 -11.70 -1.04
CA ASP A 33 -3.11 -12.40 0.20
C ASP A 33 -2.99 -11.45 1.41
N PRO A 34 -4.09 -11.21 2.16
CA PRO A 34 -4.07 -10.39 3.36
C PRO A 34 -3.01 -10.82 4.38
N ALA A 35 -2.75 -12.13 4.49
CA ALA A 35 -1.78 -12.68 5.45
C ALA A 35 -0.34 -12.22 5.15
N LEU A 36 0.01 -11.96 3.87
CA LEU A 36 1.30 -11.37 3.52
C LEU A 36 1.49 -10.02 4.21
N TRP A 37 0.44 -9.20 4.22
CA TRP A 37 0.44 -7.81 4.70
C TRP A 37 0.25 -7.65 6.20
N GLU A 38 0.02 -8.74 6.94
CA GLU A 38 0.04 -8.71 8.41
C GLU A 38 1.43 -8.35 8.95
N ARG A 39 2.48 -8.63 8.18
CA ARG A 39 3.89 -8.36 8.54
C ARG A 39 4.43 -7.03 8.05
N TYR A 40 3.75 -6.36 7.13
CA TYR A 40 4.21 -5.13 6.49
C TYR A 40 3.25 -3.97 6.76
N GLY A 41 3.78 -2.75 6.84
CA GLY A 41 2.99 -1.56 7.15
C GLY A 41 3.64 -0.64 8.18
N PRO A 42 3.18 0.62 8.29
CA PRO A 42 3.56 1.49 9.39
C PRO A 42 3.29 0.80 10.73
N GLY A 43 4.29 0.78 11.62
CA GLY A 43 4.21 0.08 12.91
C GLY A 43 4.33 -1.44 12.86
N ARG A 44 4.51 -2.06 11.69
CA ARG A 44 4.67 -3.52 11.52
C ARG A 44 6.05 -3.93 11.01
N ASP A 45 6.59 -3.19 10.04
CA ASP A 45 7.94 -3.39 9.52
C ASP A 45 8.72 -2.06 9.63
N PRO A 46 9.94 -2.04 10.20
CA PRO A 46 10.73 -0.81 10.34
C PRO A 46 11.06 -0.15 8.99
N ARG A 47 11.16 -0.92 7.91
CA ARG A 47 11.37 -0.40 6.53
C ARG A 47 10.15 0.37 6.02
N CYS A 48 8.99 0.17 6.64
CA CYS A 48 7.74 0.83 6.30
C CYS A 48 7.51 2.14 7.07
N ALA A 49 8.31 2.44 8.11
CA ALA A 49 8.06 3.54 9.04
C ALA A 49 8.06 4.93 8.38
N GLY A 50 8.93 5.16 7.39
CA GLY A 50 9.02 6.44 6.64
C GLY A 50 8.68 6.28 5.15
N CYS A 51 8.05 5.19 4.75
CA CYS A 51 7.84 4.90 3.34
C CYS A 51 6.67 5.75 2.79
N MET A 52 7.00 6.90 2.18
CA MET A 52 6.04 7.76 1.45
C MET A 52 5.41 7.08 0.22
N LEU A 53 5.96 5.92 -0.18
CA LEU A 53 5.53 5.14 -1.35
C LEU A 53 5.02 3.76 -0.93
N HIS A 54 4.25 3.70 0.15
CA HIS A 54 3.43 2.52 0.42
C HIS A 54 2.59 2.24 -0.81
N SER A 55 2.79 1.06 -1.42
CA SER A 55 2.37 0.61 -2.77
C SER A 55 0.84 0.56 -2.98
N GLY A 56 0.14 1.59 -2.54
CA GLY A 56 -1.16 1.44 -1.96
C GLY A 56 -1.82 2.71 -1.50
N PHE A 57 -1.09 3.68 -0.93
CA PHE A 57 -1.77 4.87 -0.37
C PHE A 57 -2.48 5.71 -1.43
N GLU A 58 -1.82 6.06 -2.53
CA GLU A 58 -2.44 6.86 -3.60
C GLU A 58 -3.72 6.22 -4.17
N PRO A 59 -3.69 5.00 -4.71
CA PRO A 59 -4.91 4.36 -5.23
C PRO A 59 -5.94 4.06 -4.14
N GLN A 60 -5.54 3.92 -2.87
CA GLN A 60 -6.50 3.78 -1.77
C GLN A 60 -7.17 5.08 -1.38
N SER A 61 -6.46 6.21 -1.44
CA SER A 61 -7.09 7.51 -1.29
C SER A 61 -8.14 7.74 -2.38
N VAL A 62 -7.86 7.32 -3.62
CA VAL A 62 -8.84 7.37 -4.71
C VAL A 62 -10.01 6.43 -4.44
N LEU A 63 -9.75 5.17 -4.08
CA LEU A 63 -10.82 4.21 -3.78
C LEU A 63 -11.67 4.61 -2.57
N ASP A 64 -11.06 5.20 -1.53
CA ASP A 64 -11.79 5.75 -0.38
C ASP A 64 -12.65 6.94 -0.81
N ALA A 65 -12.15 7.83 -1.66
CA ALA A 65 -12.91 8.96 -2.18
C ALA A 65 -14.10 8.51 -3.04
N VAL A 66 -13.93 7.49 -3.88
CA VAL A 66 -15.01 6.92 -4.70
C VAL A 66 -16.05 6.21 -3.82
N ASN A 67 -15.63 5.43 -2.83
CA ASN A 67 -16.53 4.68 -1.94
C ASN A 67 -17.19 5.57 -0.87
N HIS A 68 -16.56 6.67 -0.49
CA HIS A 68 -17.03 7.61 0.53
C HIS A 68 -17.00 9.07 0.03
N PRO A 69 -17.78 9.40 -1.01
CA PRO A 69 -17.69 10.71 -1.68
C PRO A 69 -18.02 11.89 -0.77
N TRP A 70 -18.82 11.67 0.29
CA TRP A 70 -19.13 12.67 1.30
C TRP A 70 -17.89 13.17 2.07
N LYS A 71 -16.83 12.36 2.19
CA LYS A 71 -15.57 12.77 2.83
C LYS A 71 -14.86 13.88 2.06
N LEU A 72 -15.15 14.05 0.77
CA LEU A 72 -14.63 15.15 -0.04
C LEU A 72 -15.31 16.50 0.31
N LEU A 73 -16.56 16.45 0.79
CA LEU A 73 -17.33 17.64 1.18
C LEU A 73 -16.99 18.09 2.61
N VAL A 74 -16.62 17.14 3.48
CA VAL A 74 -16.29 17.39 4.88
C VAL A 74 -14.78 17.35 5.05
N ARG A 75 -14.10 18.45 4.69
CA ARG A 75 -12.66 18.59 4.93
C ARG A 75 -12.43 19.45 6.18
N PRO A 76 -12.36 18.88 7.40
CA PRO A 76 -11.80 19.64 8.51
C PRO A 76 -10.36 19.99 8.11
N ARG A 77 -10.03 21.29 8.12
CA ARG A 77 -8.65 21.76 7.95
C ARG A 77 -7.86 21.28 9.18
N ARG A 78 -7.37 20.04 9.15
CA ARG A 78 -6.34 19.62 10.08
C ARG A 78 -5.00 20.09 9.51
N PRO A 79 -4.17 20.79 10.30
CA PRO A 79 -2.77 20.97 9.96
C PRO A 79 -2.16 19.59 9.70
N VAL A 80 -1.36 19.47 8.64
CA VAL A 80 -0.54 18.28 8.43
C VAL A 80 0.72 18.53 9.26
N GLU A 81 0.81 17.94 10.45
CA GLU A 81 2.08 17.82 11.17
C GLU A 81 2.94 16.81 10.40
N VAL A 82 4.08 17.30 9.91
CA VAL A 82 5.14 16.50 9.29
C VAL A 82 6.29 16.54 10.30
N ASP A 83 6.34 15.54 11.18
CA ASP A 83 7.54 15.21 11.96
C ASP A 83 8.43 14.25 11.14
#